data_AF-A0A1H8RGX0-F1
#
_entry.id   AF-A0A1H8RGX0-F1
#
_cell.length_a   1.000
_cell.length_b   1.000
_cell.length_c   1.000
_cell.angle_alpha   90.00
_cell.angle_beta   90.00
_cell.angle_gamma   90.00
#
_symmetry.space_group_name_H-M   'P 1'
#
loop_
_entity.id
_entity.type
_entity.pdbx_description
1 polymer ?
#
loop_
_entity_poly.entity_id
_entity_poly.type
_entity_poly.pdbx_seq_one_letter_code
_entity_poly.pdbx_strand_id
1 'polypeptide(L)'
;MKTQEETPMYDITLTEMLKEVFLHNKQMQDFMSMQKEKLDEKDRIIETGKKQTERLINSFEAKFSNIQVQAPKPDLSMVNQTLASSLFTINQTIEKGPKPVTKQIRFQIFPEQMRSPEYYKIMVWGVLGFVFLIMVYLLLNKLIK
;
A
#
# COMPACT_ATOMS: atom_id res chain seq x y z
N MET A 1 -74.79 -77.51 -29.08
CA MET A 1 -74.61 -77.91 -27.67
C MET A 1 -73.69 -76.88 -27.02
N LYS A 2 -74.20 -76.18 -26.02
CA LYS A 2 -73.50 -75.10 -25.31
C LYS A 2 -73.28 -75.63 -23.89
N THR A 3 -72.06 -75.98 -23.55
CA THR A 3 -71.71 -76.37 -22.18
C THR A 3 -70.97 -75.18 -21.59
N GLN A 4 -71.64 -74.50 -20.65
CA GLN A 4 -71.14 -73.32 -19.96
C GLN A 4 -69.96 -73.70 -19.06
N GLU A 5 -68.97 -72.82 -19.04
CA GLU A 5 -67.91 -72.74 -18.06
C GLU A 5 -68.48 -72.59 -16.65
N GLU A 6 -68.04 -73.42 -15.72
CA GLU A 6 -68.11 -73.13 -14.29
C GLU A 6 -66.68 -72.96 -13.79
N THR A 7 -66.21 -71.72 -13.82
CA THR A 7 -65.01 -71.29 -13.09
C THR A 7 -65.34 -71.37 -11.59
N PRO A 8 -64.49 -71.96 -10.74
CA PRO A 8 -64.78 -72.04 -9.31
C PRO A 8 -64.81 -70.64 -8.70
N MET A 9 -66.02 -70.21 -8.32
CA MET A 9 -66.31 -68.96 -7.64
C MET A 9 -65.70 -69.00 -6.23
N TYR A 10 -64.97 -67.94 -5.89
CA TYR A 10 -64.25 -67.69 -4.64
C TYR A 10 -65.07 -67.98 -3.37
N ASP A 11 -64.84 -69.12 -2.73
CA ASP A 11 -65.28 -69.39 -1.35
C ASP A 11 -64.13 -69.11 -0.36
N ILE A 12 -63.79 -67.83 -0.20
CA ILE A 12 -62.98 -67.39 0.95
C ILE A 12 -63.92 -67.33 2.15
N THR A 13 -63.72 -68.23 3.12
CA THR A 13 -64.54 -68.28 4.34
C THR A 13 -64.41 -66.94 5.10
N LEU A 14 -65.50 -66.41 5.67
CA LEU A 14 -65.51 -65.17 6.48
C LEU A 14 -64.38 -65.11 7.52
N THR A 15 -63.99 -66.27 8.06
CA THR A 15 -62.87 -66.45 8.99
C THR A 15 -61.51 -66.09 8.41
N GLU A 16 -61.24 -66.44 7.14
CA GLU A 16 -60.00 -66.07 6.44
C GLU A 16 -59.94 -64.56 6.21
N MET A 17 -61.04 -63.94 5.77
CA MET A 17 -61.14 -62.48 5.64
C MET A 17 -60.90 -61.76 6.99
N LEU A 18 -61.50 -62.25 8.08
CA LEU A 18 -61.28 -61.71 9.43
C LEU A 18 -59.81 -61.83 9.87
N LYS A 19 -59.17 -62.94 9.54
CA LYS A 19 -57.75 -63.19 9.85
C LYS A 19 -56.83 -62.25 9.06
N GLU A 20 -57.11 -62.02 7.78
CA GLU A 20 -56.40 -61.06 6.96
C GLU A 20 -56.57 -59.63 7.47
N VAL A 21 -57.79 -59.21 7.83
CA VAL A 21 -58.04 -57.89 8.42
C VAL A 21 -57.30 -57.72 9.74
N PHE A 22 -57.29 -58.74 10.59
CA PHE A 22 -56.55 -58.69 11.85
C PHE A 22 -55.04 -58.60 11.63
N LEU A 23 -54.51 -59.37 10.69
CA LEU A 23 -53.10 -59.33 10.31
C LEU A 23 -52.72 -57.96 9.74
N HIS A 24 -53.55 -57.40 8.86
CA HIS A 24 -53.36 -56.08 8.29
C HIS A 24 -53.39 -54.98 9.36
N ASN A 25 -54.35 -55.03 10.29
CA ASN A 25 -54.43 -54.07 11.40
C ASN A 25 -53.20 -54.15 12.30
N LYS A 26 -52.69 -55.36 12.57
CA LYS A 26 -51.44 -55.54 13.31
C LYS A 26 -50.25 -54.93 12.57
N GLN A 27 -50.11 -55.23 11.28
CA GLN A 27 -49.05 -54.65 10.44
C GLN A 27 -49.12 -53.11 10.40
N MET A 28 -50.33 -52.56 10.31
CA MET A 28 -50.55 -51.11 10.33
C MET A 28 -50.13 -50.52 11.67
N GLN A 29 -50.49 -51.16 12.78
CA GLN A 29 -50.09 -50.71 14.12
C GLN A 29 -48.57 -50.76 14.32
N ASP A 30 -47.90 -51.82 13.84
CA ASP A 30 -46.45 -51.95 13.89
C ASP A 30 -45.76 -50.87 13.03
N PHE A 31 -46.29 -50.61 11.82
CA PHE A 31 -45.79 -49.55 10.94
C PHE A 31 -45.96 -48.16 11.57
N MET A 32 -47.12 -47.87 12.16
CA MET A 32 -47.37 -46.59 12.84
C MET A 32 -46.45 -46.40 14.05
N SER A 33 -46.18 -47.47 14.80
CA SER A 33 -45.25 -47.43 15.94
C SER A 33 -43.83 -47.14 15.48
N MET A 34 -43.37 -47.80 14.42
CA MET A 34 -42.05 -47.56 13.81
C MET A 34 -41.93 -46.14 13.25
N GLN A 35 -42.97 -45.62 12.59
CA GLN A 35 -42.98 -44.26 12.07
C GLN A 35 -42.92 -43.22 13.19
N LYS A 36 -43.61 -43.47 14.31
CA LYS A 36 -43.56 -42.61 15.48
C LYS A 36 -42.15 -42.56 16.09
N GLU A 37 -41.51 -43.72 16.27
CA GLU A 37 -40.14 -43.79 16.78
C GLU A 37 -39.15 -43.03 15.88
N LYS A 38 -39.27 -43.20 14.55
CA LYS A 38 -38.45 -42.46 13.58
C LYS A 38 -38.68 -40.95 13.64
N LEU A 39 -39.92 -40.50 13.84
CA LEU A 39 -40.22 -39.09 14.00
C LEU A 39 -39.59 -38.54 15.28
N ASP A 40 -39.75 -39.24 16.40
CA ASP A 40 -39.17 -38.85 17.68
C ASP A 40 -37.63 -38.78 17.62
N GLU A 41 -36.98 -39.73 16.91
CA GLU A 41 -35.54 -39.70 16.68
C GLU A 41 -35.13 -38.50 15.82
N LYS A 42 -35.84 -38.23 14.72
CA LYS A 42 -35.57 -37.06 13.86
C LYS A 42 -35.70 -35.75 14.63
N ASP A 43 -36.72 -35.63 15.47
CA ASP A 43 -36.93 -34.43 16.29
C ASP A 43 -35.80 -34.23 17.30
N ARG A 44 -35.32 -35.31 17.93
CA ARG A 44 -34.13 -35.26 18.81
C ARG A 44 -32.87 -34.81 18.08
N ILE A 45 -32.64 -35.31 16.87
CA ILE A 45 -31.49 -34.92 16.05
C ILE A 45 -31.59 -33.44 15.68
N ILE A 46 -32.77 -32.98 15.25
CA ILE A 46 -33.01 -31.57 14.91
C ILE A 46 -32.78 -30.67 16.11
N GLU A 47 -33.29 -31.05 17.29
CA GLU A 47 -33.10 -30.25 18.50
C GLU A 47 -31.63 -30.18 18.94
N THR A 48 -30.92 -31.30 18.83
CA THR A 48 -29.47 -31.35 19.12
C THR A 48 -28.68 -30.47 18.14
N GLY A 49 -29.01 -30.54 16.85
CA GLY A 49 -28.41 -29.69 15.82
C GLY A 49 -28.67 -28.20 16.07
N LYS A 50 -29.90 -27.83 16.44
CA LYS A 50 -30.24 -26.43 16.81
C LYS A 50 -29.39 -25.93 17.98
N LYS A 51 -29.28 -26.72 19.06
CA LYS A 51 -28.45 -26.36 20.23
C LYS A 51 -26.97 -26.20 19.87
N GLN A 52 -26.44 -27.05 18.98
CA GLN A 52 -25.06 -26.93 18.51
C GLN A 52 -24.85 -25.65 17.68
N THR A 53 -25.76 -25.34 16.77
CA THR A 53 -25.73 -24.12 15.95
C THR A 53 -25.80 -22.86 16.81
N GLU A 54 -26.71 -22.80 17.78
CA GLU A 54 -26.81 -21.67 18.72
C GLU A 54 -25.51 -21.47 19.50
N ARG A 55 -24.90 -22.55 20.01
CA ARG A 55 -23.59 -22.48 20.67
C ARG A 55 -22.51 -21.93 19.75
N LEU A 56 -22.51 -22.35 18.48
CA LEU A 56 -21.52 -21.91 17.50
C LEU A 56 -21.69 -20.42 17.19
N ILE A 57 -22.92 -19.96 16.96
CA ILE A 57 -23.25 -18.55 16.74
C ILE A 57 -22.82 -17.71 17.95
N ASN A 58 -23.21 -18.11 19.16
CA ASN A 58 -22.82 -17.39 20.38
C ASN A 58 -21.29 -17.34 20.55
N SER A 59 -20.59 -18.44 20.24
CA SER A 59 -19.12 -18.48 20.30
C SER A 59 -18.48 -17.57 19.26
N PHE A 60 -19.10 -17.45 18.08
CA PHE A 60 -18.64 -16.57 17.02
C PHE A 60 -18.86 -15.11 17.42
N GLU A 61 -20.07 -14.73 17.82
CA GLU A 61 -20.37 -13.37 18.28
C GLU A 61 -19.45 -12.93 19.42
N ALA A 62 -19.22 -13.78 20.42
CA ALA A 62 -18.30 -13.48 21.53
C ALA A 62 -16.83 -13.32 21.09
N LYS A 63 -16.39 -14.03 20.05
CA LYS A 63 -15.04 -13.88 19.50
C LYS A 63 -14.91 -12.60 18.71
N PHE A 64 -15.92 -12.26 17.90
CA PHE A 64 -15.89 -11.08 17.03
C PHE A 64 -16.19 -9.77 17.76
N SER A 65 -16.96 -9.80 18.86
CA SER A 65 -17.19 -8.61 19.69
C SER A 65 -15.90 -8.04 20.28
N ASN A 66 -14.88 -8.88 20.45
CA ASN A 66 -13.60 -8.50 21.05
C ASN A 66 -12.50 -8.18 20.02
N ILE A 67 -12.80 -8.27 18.72
CA ILE A 67 -11.84 -7.88 17.67
C ILE A 67 -11.93 -6.35 17.52
N GLN A 68 -11.22 -5.64 18.38
CA GLN A 68 -10.91 -4.24 18.14
C GLN A 68 -9.68 -4.16 17.25
N VAL A 69 -9.87 -3.68 16.02
CA VAL A 69 -8.76 -3.33 15.13
C VAL A 69 -8.11 -2.07 15.69
N GLN A 70 -7.14 -2.24 16.59
CA GLN A 70 -6.31 -1.14 17.05
C GLN A 70 -5.32 -0.82 15.95
N ALA A 71 -5.58 0.25 15.21
CA ALA A 71 -4.59 0.79 14.28
C ALA A 71 -3.32 1.15 15.08
N PRO A 72 -2.12 0.80 14.57
CA PRO A 72 -0.89 1.26 15.19
C PRO A 72 -0.90 2.80 15.24
N LYS A 73 -0.33 3.36 16.32
CA LYS A 73 -0.16 4.81 16.43
C LYS A 73 0.56 5.32 15.18
N PRO A 74 0.13 6.45 14.60
CA PRO A 74 0.79 7.01 13.43
C PRO A 74 2.26 7.30 13.76
N ASP A 75 3.16 6.82 12.91
CA ASP A 75 4.58 7.13 13.03
C ASP A 75 4.83 8.55 12.52
N LEU A 76 5.10 9.46 13.46
CA LEU A 76 5.39 10.87 13.19
C LEU A 76 6.90 11.15 13.16
N SER A 77 7.75 10.13 13.22
CA SER A 77 9.22 10.29 13.24
C SER A 77 9.72 11.09 12.04
N MET A 78 9.25 10.75 10.84
CA MET A 78 9.62 11.44 9.59
C MET A 78 9.18 12.91 9.59
N VAL A 79 7.95 13.18 10.05
CA VAL A 79 7.40 14.55 10.15
C VAL A 79 8.24 15.38 11.12
N ASN A 80 8.56 14.83 12.29
CA ASN A 80 9.39 15.49 13.30
C ASN A 80 10.82 15.76 12.77
N GLN A 81 11.41 14.81 12.04
CA GLN A 81 12.73 14.98 11.43
C GLN A 81 12.73 16.08 10.37
N THR A 82 11.71 16.13 9.51
CA THR A 82 11.56 17.19 8.51
C THR A 82 11.40 18.56 9.18
N LEU A 83 10.59 18.67 10.22
CA LEU A 83 10.41 19.90 11.01
C LEU A 83 11.71 20.35 11.70
N ALA A 84 12.43 19.43 12.35
CA ALA A 84 13.70 19.76 12.98
C ALA A 84 14.74 20.24 11.95
N SER A 85 14.78 19.60 10.79
CA SER A 85 15.74 19.94 9.71
C SER A 85 15.44 21.30 9.08
N SER A 86 14.17 21.63 8.89
CA SER A 86 13.77 22.94 8.35
C SER A 86 14.07 24.06 9.33
N LEU A 87 13.76 23.89 10.61
CA LEU A 87 14.09 24.85 11.67
C LEU A 87 15.59 25.09 11.78
N PHE A 88 16.39 24.03 11.73
CA PHE A 88 17.85 24.13 11.73
C PHE A 88 18.38 24.91 10.51
N THR A 89 17.83 24.65 9.33
CA THR A 89 18.21 25.35 8.10
C THR A 89 17.85 26.84 8.16
N ILE A 90 16.69 27.18 8.71
CA ILE A 90 16.26 28.57 8.93
C ILE A 90 17.22 29.27 9.88
N ASN A 91 17.51 28.65 11.03
CA ASN A 91 18.45 29.23 12.00
C ASN A 91 19.83 29.47 11.38
N GLN A 92 20.37 28.50 10.65
CA GLN A 92 21.65 28.68 9.95
C GLN A 92 21.60 29.79 8.90
N THR A 93 20.47 29.96 8.20
CA THR A 93 20.32 30.98 7.17
C THR A 93 20.25 32.37 7.81
N ILE A 94 19.58 32.50 8.95
CA ILE A 94 19.54 33.74 9.75
C ILE A 94 20.93 34.06 10.29
N GLU A 95 21.63 33.09 10.88
CA GLU A 95 22.98 33.28 11.44
C GLU A 95 24.02 33.67 10.37
N LYS A 96 23.96 33.05 9.19
CA LYS A 96 24.88 33.35 8.09
C LYS A 96 24.59 34.73 7.47
N GLY A 97 23.38 35.24 7.65
CA GLY A 97 22.93 36.51 7.08
C GLY A 97 23.01 36.55 5.55
N PRO A 98 22.53 37.64 4.93
CA PRO A 98 22.76 37.85 3.50
C PRO A 98 24.26 38.04 3.24
N LYS A 99 24.82 37.27 2.29
CA LYS A 99 26.23 37.46 1.88
C LYS A 99 26.43 38.92 1.45
N PRO A 100 27.43 39.64 1.99
CA PRO A 100 27.69 41.01 1.59
C PRO A 100 28.07 41.01 0.10
N VAL A 101 27.32 41.79 -0.69
CA VAL A 101 27.60 41.99 -2.11
C VAL A 101 28.85 42.85 -2.22
N THR A 102 30.02 42.22 -2.27
CA THR A 102 31.26 42.91 -2.59
C THR A 102 31.23 43.29 -4.07
N LYS A 103 30.76 44.50 -4.38
CA LYS A 103 30.97 45.10 -5.70
C LYS A 103 32.46 45.36 -5.86
N GLN A 104 33.20 44.36 -6.33
CA GLN A 104 34.58 44.55 -6.75
C GLN A 104 34.54 45.38 -8.03
N ILE A 105 34.60 46.70 -7.89
CA ILE A 105 34.90 47.61 -9.00
C ILE A 105 36.36 47.34 -9.35
N ARG A 106 36.60 46.33 -10.20
CA ARG A 106 37.91 46.11 -10.80
C ARG A 106 38.12 47.23 -11.81
N PHE A 107 38.86 48.26 -11.42
CA PHE A 107 39.48 49.17 -12.38
C PHE A 107 40.53 48.38 -13.16
N GLN A 108 40.10 47.80 -14.28
CA GLN A 108 40.98 47.10 -15.20
C GLN A 108 41.71 48.16 -16.03
N ILE A 109 42.81 48.70 -15.49
CA ILE A 109 43.67 49.68 -16.17
C ILE A 109 44.35 49.05 -17.41
N PHE A 110 44.31 47.72 -17.53
CA PHE A 110 44.86 46.96 -18.65
C PHE A 110 43.83 45.97 -19.20
N PRO A 111 43.24 46.22 -20.39
CA PRO A 111 42.35 45.24 -21.02
C PRO A 111 43.11 43.96 -21.36
N GLU A 112 42.47 42.80 -21.22
CA GLU A 112 43.05 41.46 -21.49
C GLU A 112 43.59 41.27 -22.93
N GLN A 113 43.38 42.25 -23.80
CA GLN A 113 43.89 42.32 -25.16
C GLN A 113 45.43 42.55 -25.24
N MET A 114 46.12 42.77 -24.11
CA MET A 114 47.59 42.94 -24.05
C MET A 114 48.42 41.66 -24.30
N ARG A 115 47.78 40.54 -24.64
CA ARG A 115 48.47 39.30 -25.02
C ARG A 115 48.75 39.18 -26.53
N SER A 116 48.59 40.26 -27.31
CA SER A 116 49.03 40.28 -28.70
C SER A 116 50.54 40.61 -28.78
N PRO A 117 51.34 39.85 -29.55
CA PRO A 117 52.78 40.06 -29.65
C PRO A 117 53.15 41.45 -30.21
N GLU A 118 52.24 42.10 -30.93
CA GLU A 118 52.42 43.43 -31.49
C GLU A 118 52.50 44.52 -30.43
N TYR A 119 51.71 44.42 -29.35
CA TYR A 119 51.72 45.41 -28.27
C TYR A 119 53.04 45.39 -27.50
N TYR A 120 53.58 44.19 -27.25
CA TYR A 120 54.87 44.04 -26.59
C TYR A 120 56.01 44.66 -27.41
N LYS A 121 55.95 44.52 -28.74
CA LYS A 121 56.89 45.18 -29.65
C LYS A 121 56.81 46.70 -29.49
N ILE A 122 55.63 47.29 -29.55
CA ILE A 122 55.47 48.75 -29.41
C ILE A 122 55.96 49.25 -28.05
N MET A 123 55.63 48.55 -26.97
CA MET A 123 56.05 48.92 -25.62
C MET A 123 57.58 48.87 -25.46
N VAL A 124 58.22 47.80 -25.94
CA VAL A 124 59.69 47.66 -25.87
C VAL A 124 60.39 48.73 -26.72
N TRP A 125 59.94 48.96 -27.95
CA TRP A 125 60.50 50.01 -28.81
C TRP A 125 60.25 51.41 -28.24
N GLY A 126 59.09 51.65 -27.61
CA GLY A 126 58.78 52.91 -26.95
C GLY A 126 59.69 53.20 -25.76
N VAL A 127 59.90 52.21 -24.89
CA VAL A 127 60.83 52.34 -23.75
C VAL A 127 62.27 52.51 -24.23
N LEU A 128 62.70 51.74 -25.23
CA LEU A 128 64.05 51.86 -25.81
C LEU A 128 64.27 53.23 -26.45
N GLY A 129 63.29 53.75 -27.17
CA GLY A 129 63.32 55.10 -27.76
C GLY A 129 63.40 56.19 -26.69
N PHE A 130 62.69 56.03 -25.57
CA PHE A 130 62.76 56.97 -24.46
C PHE A 130 64.14 56.99 -23.80
N VAL A 131 64.75 55.82 -23.59
CA VAL A 131 66.14 55.71 -23.07
C VAL A 131 67.14 56.32 -24.05
N PHE A 132 66.97 56.09 -25.36
CA PHE A 132 67.81 56.69 -26.39
C PHE A 132 67.69 58.22 -26.39
N LEU A 133 66.48 58.76 -26.24
CA LEU A 133 66.25 60.21 -26.14
C LEU A 133 66.99 60.81 -24.93
N ILE A 134 66.94 60.16 -23.77
CA ILE A 134 67.67 60.58 -22.57
C ILE A 134 69.20 60.54 -22.83
N MET A 135 69.70 59.50 -23.48
CA MET A 135 71.11 59.40 -23.83
C MET A 135 71.56 60.51 -24.79
N VAL A 136 70.78 60.80 -25.84
CA VAL A 136 71.05 61.90 -26.77
C VAL A 136 71.02 63.24 -26.04
N TYR A 137 70.04 63.46 -25.16
CA TYR A 137 69.94 64.67 -24.35
C TYR A 137 71.20 64.87 -23.47
N LEU A 138 71.65 63.80 -22.80
CA LEU A 138 72.88 63.85 -21.99
C LEU A 138 74.13 64.10 -22.84
N LEU A 139 74.20 63.53 -24.04
CA LEU A 139 75.31 63.75 -24.98
C LEU A 139 75.35 65.18 -25.51
N LEU A 140 74.21 65.74 -25.94
CA LEU A 140 74.11 67.14 -26.37
C LEU A 140 74.51 68.10 -25.25
N ASN A 141 74.04 67.85 -24.03
CA ASN A 141 74.37 68.68 -22.87
C ASN A 141 75.87 68.65 -22.54
N LYS A 142 76.58 67.58 -22.92
CA LYS A 142 78.03 67.45 -22.73
C LYS A 142 78.86 68.04 -23.87
N LEU A 143 78.27 68.21 -25.07
CA LEU A 143 78.93 68.76 -26.27
C LEU A 143 78.77 70.28 -26.41
N ILE A 144 77.76 70.85 -25.74
CA ILE A 144 77.48 72.30 -25.71
C ILE A 144 78.26 73.02 -24.58
N LYS A 145 78.98 72.28 -23.74
CA LYS A 145 79.94 72.77 -22.74
C LYS A 145 81.37 72.54 -23.20
#